data_AF-A0A7S1M374-F1
#
_entry.id   AF-A0A7S1M374-F1
#
_cell.length_a   1.000
_cell.length_b   1.000
_cell.length_c   1.000
_cell.angle_alpha   90.00
_cell.angle_beta   90.00
_cell.angle_gamma   90.00
#
_symmetry.space_group_name_H-M   'P 1'
#
loop_
_entity.id
_entity.type
_entity.pdbx_description
1 polymer ?
#
loop_
_entity_poly.entity_id
_entity_poly.type
_entity_poly.pdbx_seq_one_letter_code
_entity_poly.pdbx_strand_id
1 'polypeptide(L)'
;MFGFYVQSVCLHYATYSYVHKYALDSNDPPADNKYAVLADPVEDHLKQIKINIHILDLVAASFPALFVLLTALCASMRVGNERVTRAMHMNMLQLWTKVMVCIAFLFIIKGVVGAVTTVPDSSGWTVCKERLGPAGVKYMKQTHPFSDMLKLDLYWNQQYHRPLRYCSDMMYSGHTFTVTLFALGLYELVRIVRPTRNKKKAVADVQKVWLMLLLSVFTVGEQGVEIYFVEKTHFHYTSDIVVALLITFLLYTNGAIALASKKWSKEGSKCFRDVWDAVKGRAPESTDAWDKAWDDAEEKDAEAIQDAKAQVAPVIQQNIETWRHLESSGDVFIPPCCVPFCCYAGREHMYSDDQVKEIIRHFVLTEADKDAWTKDKVLMKPLQEYLKASMNISEGITMRTLKTALKGCPREQV
;
A
#
# COMPACT_ATOMS: atom_id res chain seq x y z
N MET A 1 11.49 -3.30 8.57
CA MET A 1 12.44 -3.48 9.68
C MET A 1 12.81 -2.15 10.34
N PHE A 2 13.44 -1.21 9.62
CA PHE A 2 13.84 0.09 10.20
C PHE A 2 12.70 0.82 10.93
N GLY A 3 11.53 0.97 10.30
CA GLY A 3 10.40 1.66 10.95
C GLY A 3 9.92 0.97 12.23
N PHE A 4 9.86 -0.36 12.25
CA PHE A 4 9.52 -1.14 13.46
C PHE A 4 10.55 -0.94 14.58
N TYR A 5 11.85 -0.90 14.23
CA TYR A 5 12.90 -0.62 15.20
C TYR A 5 12.74 0.78 15.81
N VAL A 6 12.53 1.81 14.98
CA VAL A 6 12.26 3.18 15.45
C VAL A 6 11.04 3.20 16.37
N GLN A 7 9.96 2.51 16.00
CA GLN A 7 8.79 2.36 16.87
C GLN A 7 9.18 1.81 18.24
N SER A 8 9.87 0.66 18.27
CA SER A 8 10.18 -0.02 19.51
C SER A 8 11.00 0.86 20.47
N VAL A 9 12.04 1.53 19.95
CA VAL A 9 12.87 2.45 20.73
C VAL A 9 12.03 3.56 21.35
N CYS A 10 11.17 4.19 20.55
CA CYS A 10 10.34 5.28 21.01
C CYS A 10 9.25 4.82 22.00
N LEU A 11 8.66 3.63 21.82
CA LEU A 11 7.69 3.07 22.76
C LEU A 11 8.32 2.64 24.08
N HIS A 12 9.58 2.20 24.08
CA HIS A 12 10.35 1.99 25.30
C HIS A 12 10.57 3.30 26.04
N TYR A 13 10.91 4.38 25.32
CA TYR A 13 11.03 5.71 25.90
C TYR A 13 9.70 6.25 26.45
N ALA A 14 8.60 6.01 25.74
CA ALA A 14 7.25 6.36 26.21
C ALA A 14 6.91 5.58 27.50
N THR A 15 7.21 4.29 27.53
CA THR A 15 7.00 3.42 28.71
C THR A 15 7.86 3.87 29.89
N TYR A 16 9.13 4.23 29.65
CA TYR A 16 10.02 4.83 30.65
C TYR A 16 9.40 6.11 31.24
N SER A 17 8.97 7.03 30.37
CA SER A 17 8.36 8.31 30.79
C SER A 17 7.08 8.09 31.59
N TYR A 18 6.25 7.13 31.18
CA TYR A 18 5.05 6.70 31.90
C TYR A 18 5.39 6.17 33.29
N VAL A 19 6.34 5.23 33.39
CA VAL A 19 6.74 4.64 34.68
C VAL A 19 7.29 5.71 35.63
N HIS A 20 8.12 6.65 35.16
CA HIS A 20 8.66 7.73 35.99
C HIS A 20 7.56 8.66 36.50
N LYS A 21 6.61 9.04 35.65
CA LYS A 21 5.48 9.88 36.04
C LYS A 21 4.66 9.23 37.17
N TYR A 22 4.28 7.96 37.01
CA TYR A 22 3.43 7.27 38.00
C TYR A 22 4.20 6.72 39.22
N ALA A 23 5.51 6.49 39.11
CA ALA A 23 6.33 6.05 40.24
C ALA A 23 6.66 7.19 41.21
N LEU A 24 6.80 8.42 40.71
CA LEU A 24 7.07 9.59 41.56
C LEU A 24 5.85 10.00 42.40
N ASP A 25 4.64 9.78 41.88
CA ASP A 25 3.39 10.07 42.60
C ASP A 25 3.03 9.03 43.67
N SER A 26 3.75 7.91 43.75
CA SER A 26 3.40 6.75 44.61
C SER A 26 3.69 6.89 46.11
N ASN A 27 4.05 8.08 46.59
CA ASN A 27 4.06 8.37 48.03
C ASN A 27 2.63 8.56 48.58
N ASP A 28 1.62 8.76 47.72
CA ASP A 28 0.22 8.65 48.09
C ASP A 28 -0.30 7.21 47.86
N PRO A 29 -1.09 6.66 48.80
CA PRO A 29 -1.62 5.31 48.66
C PRO A 29 -2.43 5.17 47.37
N PRO A 30 -2.42 3.97 46.74
CA PRO A 30 -2.96 3.73 45.42
C PRO A 30 -4.49 3.66 45.47
N ALA A 31 -5.15 4.78 45.70
CA ALA A 31 -6.58 4.88 45.50
C ALA A 31 -6.81 5.19 44.03
N ASP A 32 -7.08 4.15 43.22
CA ASP A 32 -7.84 4.21 41.95
C ASP A 32 -7.79 5.57 41.27
N ASN A 33 -6.58 6.03 40.96
CA ASN A 33 -6.38 7.44 40.65
C ASN A 33 -7.12 7.67 39.34
N LYS A 34 -8.15 8.54 39.39
CA LYS A 34 -9.07 8.87 38.30
C LYS A 34 -8.36 9.37 37.01
N TYR A 35 -7.04 9.51 37.07
CA TYR A 35 -6.12 9.94 36.01
C TYR A 35 -5.24 8.79 35.47
N ALA A 36 -5.45 7.54 35.87
CA ALA A 36 -4.67 6.39 35.42
C ALA A 36 -5.13 5.83 34.06
N VAL A 37 -6.34 6.19 33.62
CA VAL A 37 -6.95 5.79 32.35
C VAL A 37 -7.72 7.01 31.83
N LEU A 38 -7.69 7.24 30.51
CA LEU A 38 -8.52 8.27 29.88
C LEU A 38 -9.98 7.80 29.81
N ALA A 39 -10.93 8.73 29.90
CA ALA A 39 -12.34 8.37 29.75
C ALA A 39 -12.62 7.92 28.31
N ASP A 40 -13.12 6.70 28.15
CA ASP A 40 -13.56 6.15 26.88
C ASP A 40 -15.03 5.70 27.01
N PRO A 41 -15.98 6.48 26.48
CA PRO A 41 -17.39 6.15 26.59
C PRO A 41 -17.75 4.83 25.93
N VAL A 42 -17.03 4.38 24.89
CA VAL A 42 -17.34 3.10 24.23
C VAL A 42 -16.92 1.95 25.13
N GLU A 43 -15.73 2.06 25.71
CA GLU A 43 -15.20 1.12 26.70
C GLU A 43 -16.12 0.99 27.92
N ASP A 44 -16.63 2.11 28.45
CA ASP A 44 -17.52 2.14 29.62
C ASP A 44 -18.82 1.33 29.43
N HIS A 45 -19.27 1.15 28.18
CA HIS A 45 -20.46 0.35 27.86
C HIS A 45 -20.15 -1.14 27.65
N LEU A 46 -18.87 -1.50 27.47
CA LEU A 46 -18.43 -2.86 27.25
C LEU A 46 -17.98 -3.50 28.56
N LYS A 47 -18.53 -4.67 28.89
CA LYS A 47 -18.02 -5.46 30.02
C LYS A 47 -16.65 -6.01 29.68
N GLN A 48 -15.65 -5.66 30.48
CA GLN A 48 -14.28 -6.14 30.33
C GLN A 48 -14.23 -7.68 30.34
N ILE A 49 -13.55 -8.27 29.36
CA ILE A 49 -13.25 -9.71 29.33
C ILE A 49 -11.76 -9.90 29.18
N LYS A 50 -11.20 -10.79 30.02
CA LYS A 50 -9.80 -11.21 29.88
C LYS A 50 -9.67 -12.17 28.71
N ILE A 51 -9.30 -11.64 27.55
CA ILE A 51 -8.96 -12.44 26.36
C ILE A 51 -7.44 -12.61 26.32
N ASN A 52 -7.00 -13.78 25.86
CA ASN A 52 -5.58 -14.03 25.66
C ASN A 52 -5.06 -13.17 24.50
N ILE A 53 -4.10 -12.30 24.77
CA ILE A 53 -3.47 -11.41 23.78
C ILE A 53 -2.89 -12.17 22.58
N HIS A 54 -2.49 -13.43 22.77
CA HIS A 54 -2.00 -14.27 21.68
C HIS A 54 -3.05 -14.53 20.59
N ILE A 55 -4.34 -14.54 20.95
CA ILE A 55 -5.42 -14.69 19.96
C ILE A 55 -5.51 -13.43 19.11
N LEU A 56 -5.40 -12.25 19.73
CA LEU A 56 -5.40 -10.98 19.02
C LEU A 56 -4.18 -10.85 18.09
N ASP A 57 -2.99 -11.23 18.58
CA ASP A 57 -1.77 -11.26 17.78
C ASP A 57 -1.90 -12.21 16.57
N LEU A 58 -2.55 -13.37 16.75
CA LEU A 58 -2.79 -14.35 15.67
C LEU A 58 -3.78 -13.81 14.63
N VAL A 59 -4.87 -13.17 15.07
CA VAL A 59 -5.85 -12.51 14.18
C VAL A 59 -5.14 -11.43 13.37
N ALA A 60 -4.38 -10.55 14.03
CA ALA A 60 -3.65 -9.47 13.36
C ALA A 60 -2.57 -9.95 12.39
N ALA A 61 -1.95 -11.11 12.67
CA ALA A 61 -0.96 -11.73 11.78
C ALA A 61 -1.57 -12.42 10.55
N SER A 62 -2.89 -12.69 10.55
CA SER A 62 -3.55 -13.46 9.50
C SER A 62 -3.49 -12.78 8.13
N PHE A 63 -3.74 -11.46 8.06
CA PHE A 63 -3.68 -10.70 6.80
C PHE A 63 -2.28 -10.51 6.24
N PRO A 64 -1.25 -10.13 7.03
CA PRO A 64 0.12 -10.15 6.57
C PRO A 64 0.54 -11.52 6.01
N ALA A 65 0.20 -12.61 6.70
CA ALA A 65 0.51 -13.97 6.26
C ALA A 65 -0.22 -14.31 4.94
N LEU A 66 -1.51 -13.99 4.84
CA LEU A 66 -2.30 -14.18 3.63
C LEU A 66 -1.75 -13.37 2.45
N PHE A 67 -1.33 -12.11 2.68
CA PHE A 67 -0.72 -11.27 1.66
C PHE A 67 0.58 -11.86 1.11
N VAL A 68 1.45 -12.35 1.99
CA VAL A 68 2.70 -13.02 1.61
C VAL A 68 2.40 -14.30 0.84
N LEU A 69 1.49 -15.15 1.35
CA LEU A 69 1.13 -16.41 0.73
C LEU A 69 0.54 -16.21 -0.68
N LEU A 70 -0.45 -15.34 -0.83
CA LEU A 70 -1.07 -15.07 -2.13
C LEU A 70 -0.08 -14.42 -3.10
N THR A 71 0.81 -13.54 -2.64
CA THR A 71 1.90 -13.02 -3.48
C THR A 71 2.79 -14.16 -3.97
N ALA A 72 3.24 -15.05 -3.08
CA ALA A 72 4.11 -16.16 -3.45
C ALA A 72 3.43 -17.11 -4.46
N LEU A 73 2.13 -17.40 -4.26
CA LEU A 73 1.33 -18.18 -5.20
C LEU A 73 1.22 -17.48 -6.56
N CYS A 74 0.97 -16.17 -6.58
CA CYS A 74 0.89 -15.39 -7.83
C CYS A 74 2.23 -15.36 -8.57
N ALA A 75 3.33 -15.18 -7.85
CA ALA A 75 4.68 -15.21 -8.43
C ALA A 75 5.04 -16.61 -8.99
N SER A 76 4.46 -17.68 -8.42
CA SER A 76 4.68 -19.06 -8.88
C SER A 76 3.82 -19.44 -10.09
N MET A 77 2.75 -18.71 -10.38
CA MET A 77 1.89 -18.97 -11.54
C MET A 77 2.63 -18.63 -12.84
N ARG A 78 3.08 -19.65 -13.57
CA ARG A 78 3.55 -19.48 -14.95
C ARG A 78 2.36 -19.23 -15.86
N VAL A 79 2.14 -17.96 -16.20
CA VAL A 79 1.28 -17.61 -17.33
C VAL A 79 2.05 -17.95 -18.61
N GLY A 80 1.42 -18.68 -19.54
CA GLY A 80 2.03 -19.09 -20.82
C GLY A 80 2.44 -17.94 -21.75
N ASN A 81 2.31 -16.69 -21.30
CA ASN A 81 2.76 -15.49 -21.99
C ASN A 81 3.72 -14.72 -21.07
N GLU A 82 4.99 -14.68 -21.45
CA GLU A 82 6.05 -14.04 -20.66
C GLU A 82 5.82 -12.54 -20.44
N ARG A 83 5.29 -11.82 -21.45
CA ARG A 83 4.98 -10.39 -21.32
C ARG A 83 3.94 -10.13 -20.22
N VAL A 84 2.92 -10.98 -20.12
CA VAL A 84 1.89 -10.89 -19.08
C VAL A 84 2.46 -11.20 -17.70
N THR A 85 3.27 -12.27 -17.59
CA THR A 85 3.97 -12.62 -16.34
C THR A 85 4.85 -11.47 -15.84
N ARG A 86 5.61 -10.85 -16.76
CA ARG A 86 6.49 -9.73 -16.44
C ARG A 86 5.71 -8.52 -15.96
N ALA A 87 4.64 -8.13 -16.66
CA ALA A 87 3.78 -7.03 -16.23
C ALA A 87 3.14 -7.29 -14.85
N MET A 88 2.71 -8.52 -14.58
CA MET A 88 2.18 -8.92 -13.29
C MET A 88 3.22 -8.77 -12.18
N HIS A 89 4.45 -9.26 -12.39
CA HIS A 89 5.54 -9.11 -11.41
C HIS A 89 5.89 -7.65 -11.12
N MET A 90 5.91 -6.78 -12.13
CA MET A 90 6.16 -5.35 -11.93
C MET A 90 5.08 -4.67 -11.09
N ASN A 91 3.81 -5.01 -11.34
CA ASN A 91 2.68 -4.51 -10.55
C ASN A 91 2.72 -5.05 -9.11
N MET A 92 3.09 -6.32 -8.91
CA MET A 92 3.26 -6.90 -7.58
C MET A 92 4.40 -6.23 -6.82
N LEU A 93 5.54 -5.97 -7.48
CA LEU A 93 6.65 -5.25 -6.87
C LEU A 93 6.24 -3.83 -6.45
N GLN A 94 5.52 -3.10 -7.31
CA GLN A 94 4.95 -1.79 -6.98
C GLN A 94 4.06 -1.87 -5.73
N LEU A 95 3.17 -2.86 -5.67
CA LEU A 95 2.27 -3.06 -4.53
C LEU A 95 3.05 -3.36 -3.25
N TRP A 96 4.05 -4.24 -3.31
CA TRP A 96 4.91 -4.55 -2.16
C TRP A 96 5.65 -3.31 -1.66
N THR A 97 6.24 -2.53 -2.57
CA THR A 97 6.91 -1.28 -2.18
C THR A 97 5.93 -0.33 -1.52
N LYS A 98 4.72 -0.17 -2.08
CA LYS A 98 3.67 0.69 -1.51
C LYS A 98 3.31 0.27 -0.08
N VAL A 99 2.99 -1.02 0.12
CA VAL A 99 2.64 -1.56 1.45
C VAL A 99 3.80 -1.41 2.43
N MET A 100 5.02 -1.75 2.02
CA MET A 100 6.21 -1.70 2.90
C MET A 100 6.62 -0.28 3.25
N VAL A 101 6.46 0.68 2.34
CA VAL A 101 6.70 2.10 2.63
C VAL A 101 5.64 2.62 3.60
N CYS A 102 4.36 2.33 3.35
CA CYS A 102 3.26 2.73 4.24
C CYS A 102 3.48 2.18 5.65
N ILE A 103 3.78 0.88 5.78
CA ILE A 103 3.95 0.27 7.10
C ILE A 103 5.16 0.85 7.83
N ALA A 104 6.25 1.13 7.12
CA ALA A 104 7.43 1.75 7.72
C ALA A 104 7.10 3.14 8.28
N PHE A 105 6.37 3.98 7.53
CA PHE A 105 5.92 5.27 8.02
C PHE A 105 4.96 5.16 9.20
N LEU A 106 3.99 4.23 9.15
CA LEU A 106 3.06 3.99 10.26
C LEU A 106 3.77 3.61 11.55
N PHE A 107 4.76 2.71 11.48
CA PHE A 107 5.58 2.34 12.64
C PHE A 107 6.40 3.54 13.16
N ILE A 108 7.04 4.31 12.26
CA ILE A 108 7.83 5.50 12.65
C ILE A 108 6.96 6.54 13.35
N ILE A 109 5.83 6.89 12.74
CA ILE A 109 4.90 7.91 13.29
C ILE A 109 4.38 7.44 14.65
N LYS A 110 4.03 6.16 14.82
CA LYS A 110 3.50 5.62 16.09
C LYS A 110 4.54 5.73 17.19
N GLY A 111 5.78 5.34 16.88
CA GLY A 111 6.91 5.50 17.77
C GLY A 111 7.08 6.95 18.19
N VAL A 112 7.33 7.84 17.22
CA VAL A 112 7.64 9.24 17.49
C VAL A 112 6.52 9.93 18.26
N VAL A 113 5.27 9.74 17.84
CA VAL A 113 4.11 10.31 18.53
C VAL A 113 3.99 9.73 19.94
N GLY A 114 4.09 8.42 20.13
CA GLY A 114 4.06 7.82 21.48
C GLY A 114 5.17 8.33 22.41
N ALA A 115 6.37 8.59 21.89
CA ALA A 115 7.47 9.18 22.65
C ALA A 115 7.24 10.65 23.01
N VAL A 116 6.64 11.44 22.11
CA VAL A 116 6.35 12.87 22.34
C VAL A 116 5.11 13.06 23.23
N THR A 117 4.11 12.19 23.09
CA THR A 117 2.85 12.24 23.82
C THR A 117 2.62 10.92 24.55
N THR A 118 3.20 10.80 25.74
CA THR A 118 3.00 9.64 26.61
C THR A 118 1.57 9.63 27.15
N VAL A 119 0.76 8.71 26.62
CA VAL A 119 -0.64 8.50 27.03
C VAL A 119 -0.70 7.31 28.00
N PRO A 120 -1.51 7.39 29.08
CA PRO A 120 -1.63 6.29 30.01
C PRO A 120 -2.23 5.04 29.37
N ASP A 121 -1.73 3.87 29.80
CA ASP A 121 -2.24 2.56 29.40
C ASP A 121 -3.75 2.49 29.65
N SER A 122 -4.55 2.11 28.65
CA SER A 122 -6.00 1.95 28.78
C SER A 122 -6.37 0.89 29.83
N SER A 123 -5.48 -0.08 30.07
CA SER A 123 -5.67 -1.09 31.12
C SER A 123 -5.20 -0.62 32.51
N GLY A 124 -4.66 0.60 32.63
CA GLY A 124 -4.20 1.21 33.87
C GLY A 124 -2.85 0.71 34.40
N TRP A 125 -2.37 1.36 35.47
CA TRP A 125 -1.03 1.14 36.04
C TRP A 125 -0.80 -0.29 36.57
N THR A 126 -1.83 -0.91 37.14
CA THR A 126 -1.71 -2.28 37.68
C THR A 126 -1.40 -3.29 36.59
N VAL A 127 -2.09 -3.21 35.44
CA VAL A 127 -1.85 -4.09 34.30
C VAL A 127 -0.50 -3.78 33.65
N CYS A 128 -0.08 -2.52 33.57
CA CYS A 128 1.26 -2.17 33.12
C CYS A 128 2.36 -2.85 33.96
N LYS A 129 2.25 -2.83 35.30
CA LYS A 129 3.22 -3.51 36.18
C LYS A 129 3.25 -5.02 35.93
N GLU A 130 2.10 -5.64 35.69
CA GLU A 130 2.00 -7.06 35.34
C GLU A 130 2.70 -7.34 33.99
N ARG A 131 2.45 -6.51 32.96
CA ARG A 131 3.07 -6.62 31.62
C ARG A 131 4.59 -6.50 31.66
N LEU A 132 5.12 -5.54 32.42
CA LEU A 132 6.58 -5.34 32.57
C LEU A 132 7.23 -6.41 33.45
N GLY A 133 6.49 -6.93 34.43
CA GLY A 133 7.00 -7.78 35.49
C GLY A 133 7.96 -7.03 36.44
N PRO A 134 8.38 -7.67 37.56
CA PRO A 134 9.17 -7.00 38.60
C PRO A 134 10.51 -6.44 38.08
N ALA A 135 11.18 -7.18 37.20
CA ALA A 135 12.45 -6.75 36.61
C ALA A 135 12.27 -5.56 35.67
N GLY A 136 11.25 -5.58 34.81
CA GLY A 136 10.93 -4.49 33.88
C GLY A 136 10.56 -3.20 34.61
N VAL A 137 9.73 -3.30 35.65
CA VAL A 137 9.39 -2.15 36.50
C VAL A 137 10.63 -1.60 37.21
N LYS A 138 11.48 -2.48 37.77
CA LYS A 138 12.72 -2.05 38.44
C LYS A 138 13.66 -1.35 37.47
N TYR A 139 13.82 -1.86 36.25
CA TYR A 139 14.62 -1.24 35.20
C TYR A 139 14.05 0.13 34.81
N MET A 140 12.78 0.21 34.43
CA MET A 140 12.16 1.46 33.98
C MET A 140 12.11 2.56 35.06
N LYS A 141 12.17 2.21 36.35
CA LYS A 141 12.27 3.18 37.46
C LYS A 141 13.66 3.81 37.60
N GLN A 142 14.71 3.18 37.07
CA GLN A 142 16.05 3.76 37.10
C GLN A 142 16.14 4.92 36.10
N THR A 143 17.10 5.83 36.29
CA THR A 143 17.35 6.91 35.33
C THR A 143 18.19 6.37 34.18
N HIS A 144 17.68 6.48 32.95
CA HIS A 144 18.36 6.00 31.76
C HIS A 144 18.54 7.13 30.73
N PRO A 145 19.69 7.25 30.08
CA PRO A 145 19.82 8.07 28.88
C PRO A 145 19.00 7.45 27.72
N PHE A 146 18.59 8.29 26.77
CA PHE A 146 17.85 7.82 25.58
C PHE A 146 18.61 6.73 24.79
N SER A 147 19.95 6.75 24.80
CA SER A 147 20.79 5.74 24.14
C SER A 147 20.59 4.31 24.67
N ASP A 148 20.13 4.15 25.92
CA ASP A 148 19.85 2.82 26.48
C ASP A 148 18.64 2.19 25.77
N MET A 149 17.65 3.00 25.39
CA MET A 149 16.45 2.53 24.68
C MET A 149 16.79 1.95 23.31
N LEU A 150 17.87 2.42 22.66
CA LEU A 150 18.34 1.88 21.37
C LEU A 150 18.80 0.43 21.44
N LYS A 151 19.29 -0.01 22.60
CA LYS A 151 19.84 -1.36 22.81
C LYS A 151 18.93 -2.24 23.66
N LEU A 152 17.85 -1.67 24.21
CA LEU A 152 17.01 -2.31 25.20
C LEU A 152 16.41 -3.63 24.70
N ASP A 153 15.85 -3.67 23.49
CA ASP A 153 15.29 -4.92 22.95
C ASP A 153 16.32 -6.04 22.85
N LEU A 154 17.52 -5.71 22.36
CA LEU A 154 18.59 -6.69 22.21
C LEU A 154 19.07 -7.20 23.57
N TYR A 155 19.35 -6.27 24.48
CA TYR A 155 19.77 -6.59 25.85
C TYR A 155 18.71 -7.42 26.58
N TRP A 156 17.45 -7.00 26.51
CA TRP A 156 16.36 -7.64 27.23
C TRP A 156 16.07 -9.04 26.69
N ASN A 157 16.06 -9.20 25.36
CA ASN A 157 15.88 -10.50 24.73
C ASN A 157 17.06 -11.45 25.02
N GLN A 158 18.29 -10.93 25.09
CA GLN A 158 19.46 -11.73 25.47
C GLN A 158 19.40 -12.19 26.93
N GLN A 159 18.97 -11.31 27.84
CA GLN A 159 18.96 -11.59 29.28
C GLN A 159 17.75 -12.43 29.73
N TYR A 160 16.58 -12.19 29.14
CA TYR A 160 15.31 -12.77 29.60
C TYR A 160 14.62 -13.69 28.58
N HIS A 161 15.19 -13.86 27.37
CA HIS A 161 14.64 -14.68 26.28
C HIS A 161 13.20 -14.32 25.87
N ARG A 162 12.81 -13.07 26.08
CA ARG A 162 11.53 -12.51 25.67
C ARG A 162 11.66 -11.01 25.46
N PRO A 163 10.88 -10.39 24.56
CA PRO A 163 10.86 -8.95 24.41
C PRO A 163 10.24 -8.28 25.64
N LEU A 164 10.70 -7.07 25.97
CA LEU A 164 10.05 -6.23 26.98
C LEU A 164 8.78 -5.63 26.37
N ARG A 165 7.63 -5.81 27.04
CA ARG A 165 6.36 -5.24 26.60
C ARG A 165 6.29 -3.75 26.94
N TYR A 166 5.51 -3.00 26.16
CA TYR A 166 5.29 -1.57 26.36
C TYR A 166 4.05 -1.33 27.25
N CYS A 167 4.03 -0.19 27.96
CA CYS A 167 2.82 0.27 28.68
C CYS A 167 2.21 1.53 28.08
N SER A 168 2.99 2.34 27.38
CA SER A 168 2.51 3.58 26.75
C SER A 168 2.39 3.42 25.24
N ASP A 169 1.74 2.35 24.80
CA ASP A 169 1.50 2.10 23.36
C ASP A 169 0.19 2.72 22.84
N MET A 170 -0.25 3.81 23.48
CA MET A 170 -1.55 4.45 23.29
C MET A 170 -1.36 5.75 22.51
N MET A 171 -2.14 5.93 21.44
CA MET A 171 -2.29 7.12 20.56
C MET A 171 -2.91 6.69 19.23
N TYR A 172 -2.46 5.56 18.68
CA TYR A 172 -3.17 4.80 17.65
C TYR A 172 -2.72 3.34 17.59
N SER A 173 -3.66 2.42 17.31
CA SER A 173 -3.47 0.96 17.43
C SER A 173 -2.54 0.39 16.36
N GLY A 174 -1.52 -0.36 16.81
CA GLY A 174 -0.55 -1.05 15.96
C GLY A 174 -1.15 -2.20 15.16
N HIS A 175 -1.98 -3.00 15.83
CA HIS A 175 -2.69 -4.13 15.26
C HIS A 175 -3.67 -3.65 14.19
N THR A 176 -4.50 -2.67 14.51
CA THR A 176 -5.53 -2.12 13.61
C THR A 176 -4.90 -1.59 12.32
N PHE A 177 -3.87 -0.74 12.38
CA PHE A 177 -3.26 -0.22 11.13
C PHE A 177 -2.61 -1.33 10.31
N THR A 178 -2.03 -2.35 10.96
CA THR A 178 -1.33 -3.44 10.28
C THR A 178 -2.34 -4.28 9.50
N VAL A 179 -3.40 -4.70 10.18
CA VAL A 179 -4.54 -5.43 9.61
C VAL A 179 -5.14 -4.66 8.44
N THR A 180 -5.51 -3.40 8.66
CA THR A 180 -6.11 -2.54 7.63
C THR A 180 -5.19 -2.39 6.41
N LEU A 181 -3.89 -2.12 6.62
CA LEU A 181 -2.95 -1.92 5.54
C LEU A 181 -2.76 -3.16 4.67
N PHE A 182 -2.60 -4.34 5.29
CA PHE A 182 -2.42 -5.58 4.54
C PHE A 182 -3.72 -6.05 3.88
N ALA A 183 -4.87 -5.75 4.47
CA ALA A 183 -6.15 -5.99 3.84
C ALA A 183 -6.35 -5.12 2.57
N LEU A 184 -5.96 -3.84 2.62
CA LEU A 184 -5.90 -2.98 1.44
C LEU A 184 -4.92 -3.53 0.38
N GLY A 185 -3.75 -3.99 0.83
CA GLY A 185 -2.77 -4.65 -0.02
C GLY A 185 -3.32 -5.90 -0.74
N LEU A 186 -4.05 -6.75 -0.01
CA LEU A 186 -4.71 -7.94 -0.56
C LEU A 186 -5.78 -7.58 -1.59
N TYR A 187 -6.57 -6.54 -1.30
CA TYR A 187 -7.57 -6.04 -2.24
C TYR A 187 -6.91 -5.59 -3.55
N GLU A 188 -5.82 -4.82 -3.48
CA GLU A 188 -5.07 -4.41 -4.68
C GLU A 188 -4.38 -5.61 -5.37
N LEU A 189 -3.92 -6.62 -4.62
CA LEU A 189 -3.34 -7.85 -5.18
C LEU A 189 -4.35 -8.63 -6.04
N VAL A 190 -5.56 -8.86 -5.54
CA VAL A 190 -6.61 -9.56 -6.31
C VAL A 190 -6.98 -8.78 -7.58
N ARG A 191 -6.88 -7.44 -7.56
CA ARG A 191 -7.08 -6.64 -8.78
C ARG A 191 -6.00 -6.85 -9.83
N ILE A 192 -4.75 -6.97 -9.39
CA ILE A 192 -3.58 -7.20 -10.25
C ILE A 192 -3.65 -8.58 -10.91
N VAL A 193 -4.11 -9.60 -10.18
CA VAL A 193 -4.29 -10.96 -10.70
C VAL A 193 -5.46 -10.97 -11.68
N ARG A 194 -5.19 -10.69 -12.96
CA ARG A 194 -6.17 -10.85 -14.04
C ARG A 194 -6.16 -12.30 -14.54
N PRO A 195 -7.32 -12.96 -14.63
CA PRO A 195 -7.41 -14.21 -15.36
C PRO A 195 -6.90 -14.00 -16.79
N THR A 196 -6.03 -14.92 -17.22
CA THR A 196 -5.45 -14.95 -18.55
C THR A 196 -6.54 -14.86 -19.62
N ARG A 197 -6.23 -14.14 -20.70
CA ARG A 197 -7.09 -13.70 -21.81
C ARG A 197 -7.71 -14.87 -22.59
N ASN A 198 -8.51 -15.70 -21.94
CA ASN A 198 -9.31 -16.74 -22.57
C ASN A 198 -10.63 -16.14 -23.07
N LYS A 199 -11.17 -16.70 -24.16
CA LYS A 199 -12.31 -16.21 -24.94
C LYS A 199 -13.64 -16.02 -24.17
N LYS A 200 -13.70 -16.33 -22.88
CA LYS A 200 -14.89 -16.16 -22.00
C LYS A 200 -14.74 -14.96 -21.04
N LYS A 201 -14.41 -13.78 -21.58
CA LYS A 201 -14.16 -12.54 -20.81
C LYS A 201 -15.27 -12.22 -19.80
N ALA A 202 -16.54 -12.34 -20.20
CA ALA A 202 -17.67 -12.01 -19.33
C ALA A 202 -17.75 -12.86 -18.05
N VAL A 203 -17.47 -14.17 -18.14
CA VAL A 203 -17.52 -15.06 -16.96
C VAL A 203 -16.38 -14.74 -16.00
N ALA A 204 -15.20 -14.43 -16.53
CA ALA A 204 -14.04 -14.08 -15.74
C ALA A 204 -14.23 -12.73 -15.00
N ASP A 205 -14.88 -11.76 -15.63
CA ASP A 205 -15.21 -10.47 -15.01
C ASP A 205 -16.19 -10.63 -13.84
N VAL A 206 -17.24 -11.45 -14.00
CA VAL A 206 -18.21 -11.75 -12.93
C VAL A 206 -17.53 -12.48 -11.76
N GLN A 207 -16.69 -13.49 -12.04
CA GLN A 207 -15.92 -14.19 -11.01
C GLN A 207 -15.01 -13.23 -10.23
N LYS A 208 -14.37 -12.28 -10.93
CA LYS A 208 -13.54 -11.26 -10.28
C LYS A 208 -14.38 -10.39 -9.35
N VAL A 209 -15.54 -9.89 -9.78
CA VAL A 209 -16.42 -9.09 -8.92
C VAL A 209 -16.81 -9.85 -7.65
N TRP A 210 -17.21 -11.12 -7.78
CA TRP A 210 -17.54 -11.96 -6.62
C TRP A 210 -16.34 -12.17 -5.69
N LEU A 211 -15.15 -12.44 -6.23
CA LEU A 211 -13.94 -12.61 -5.43
C LEU A 211 -13.59 -11.32 -4.66
N MET A 212 -13.68 -10.17 -5.33
CA MET A 212 -13.45 -8.86 -4.70
C MET A 212 -14.48 -8.57 -3.61
N LEU A 213 -15.76 -8.91 -3.84
CA LEU A 213 -16.83 -8.76 -2.86
C LEU A 213 -16.60 -9.65 -1.63
N LEU A 214 -16.28 -10.93 -1.84
CA LEU A 214 -16.00 -11.88 -0.77
C LEU A 214 -14.80 -11.43 0.06
N LEU A 215 -13.72 -11.00 -0.59
CA LEU A 215 -12.55 -10.44 0.09
C LEU A 215 -12.92 -9.21 0.91
N SER A 216 -13.75 -8.31 0.37
CA SER A 216 -14.21 -7.11 1.09
C SER A 216 -15.02 -7.46 2.34
N VAL A 217 -15.96 -8.41 2.22
CA VAL A 217 -16.76 -8.89 3.36
C VAL A 217 -15.86 -9.52 4.41
N PHE A 218 -14.89 -10.35 3.99
CA PHE A 218 -13.93 -10.97 4.89
C PHE A 218 -13.06 -9.94 5.62
N THR A 219 -12.54 -8.94 4.90
CA THR A 219 -11.78 -7.83 5.47
C THR A 219 -12.56 -7.02 6.47
N VAL A 220 -13.79 -6.61 6.14
CA VAL A 220 -14.63 -5.83 7.07
C VAL A 220 -15.00 -6.66 8.29
N GLY A 221 -15.31 -7.95 8.09
CA GLY A 221 -15.64 -8.88 9.18
C GLY A 221 -14.47 -9.10 10.13
N GLU A 222 -13.27 -9.39 9.63
CA GLU A 222 -12.07 -9.57 10.45
C GLU A 222 -11.71 -8.27 11.18
N GLN A 223 -11.74 -7.12 10.50
CA GLN A 223 -11.43 -5.84 11.12
C GLN A 223 -12.44 -5.49 12.22
N GLY A 224 -13.73 -5.82 12.02
CA GLY A 224 -14.75 -5.66 13.05
C GLY A 224 -14.54 -6.57 14.26
N VAL A 225 -14.09 -7.81 14.04
CA VAL A 225 -13.73 -8.75 15.11
C VAL A 225 -12.50 -8.28 15.89
N GLU A 226 -11.47 -7.78 15.20
CA GLU A 226 -10.27 -7.20 15.82
C GLU A 226 -10.63 -6.01 16.71
N ILE A 227 -11.36 -5.03 16.16
CA ILE A 227 -11.81 -3.83 16.89
C ILE A 227 -12.61 -4.23 18.12
N TYR A 228 -13.57 -5.16 17.95
CA TYR A 228 -14.37 -5.65 19.07
C TYR A 228 -13.52 -6.25 20.20
N PHE A 229 -12.51 -7.05 19.86
CA PHE A 229 -11.63 -7.65 20.87
C PHE A 229 -10.67 -6.65 21.51
N VAL A 230 -10.13 -5.70 20.74
CA VAL A 230 -9.26 -4.63 21.25
C VAL A 230 -10.01 -3.79 22.29
N GLU A 231 -11.21 -3.32 21.95
CA GLU A 231 -12.06 -2.52 22.85
C GLU A 231 -12.45 -3.34 24.09
N LYS A 232 -12.91 -4.57 23.90
CA LYS A 232 -13.39 -5.40 25.01
C LYS A 232 -12.29 -5.84 25.99
N THR A 233 -11.04 -5.88 25.52
CA THR A 233 -9.87 -6.16 26.37
C THR A 233 -9.27 -4.91 27.00
N HIS A 234 -9.78 -3.73 26.63
CA HIS A 234 -9.27 -2.43 27.04
C HIS A 234 -7.78 -2.32 26.66
N PHE A 235 -7.41 -2.87 25.50
CA PHE A 235 -6.02 -2.89 25.03
C PHE A 235 -5.63 -1.59 24.35
N HIS A 236 -6.57 -0.91 23.70
CA HIS A 236 -6.45 0.44 23.16
C HIS A 236 -7.75 1.20 23.40
N TYR A 237 -7.66 2.54 23.37
CA TYR A 237 -8.83 3.41 23.35
C TYR A 237 -9.50 3.39 21.96
N THR A 238 -10.80 3.68 21.89
CA THR A 238 -11.54 3.86 20.63
C THR A 238 -10.89 4.92 19.75
N SER A 239 -10.36 6.00 20.34
CA SER A 239 -9.61 7.03 19.60
C SER A 239 -8.40 6.45 18.87
N ASP A 240 -7.71 5.49 19.48
CA ASP A 240 -6.52 4.88 18.91
C ASP A 240 -6.87 4.08 17.65
N ILE A 241 -8.00 3.39 17.67
CA ILE A 241 -8.51 2.63 16.52
C ILE A 241 -8.90 3.58 15.39
N VAL A 242 -9.66 4.63 15.69
CA VAL A 242 -10.12 5.60 14.69
C VAL A 242 -8.92 6.30 14.01
N VAL A 243 -7.96 6.77 14.80
CA VAL A 243 -6.76 7.43 14.27
C VAL A 243 -5.91 6.45 13.45
N ALA A 244 -5.78 5.19 13.88
CA ALA A 244 -5.06 4.16 13.13
C ALA A 244 -5.68 3.96 11.74
N LEU A 245 -7.01 3.83 11.65
CA LEU A 245 -7.71 3.72 10.37
C LEU A 245 -7.46 4.94 9.49
N LEU A 246 -7.69 6.15 10.01
CA LEU A 246 -7.55 7.39 9.25
C LEU A 246 -6.15 7.59 8.68
N ILE A 247 -5.11 7.42 9.50
CA ILE A 247 -3.71 7.58 9.06
C ILE A 247 -3.35 6.49 8.04
N THR A 248 -3.84 5.26 8.23
CA THR A 248 -3.59 4.16 7.27
C THR A 248 -4.18 4.48 5.91
N PHE A 249 -5.44 4.92 5.85
CA PHE A 249 -6.05 5.33 4.59
C PHE A 249 -5.32 6.53 3.97
N LEU A 250 -4.97 7.54 4.78
CA LEU A 250 -4.27 8.73 4.30
C LEU A 250 -2.92 8.38 3.65
N LEU A 251 -2.13 7.51 4.29
CA LEU A 251 -0.84 7.07 3.74
C LEU A 251 -1.01 6.15 2.54
N TYR A 252 -1.93 5.18 2.61
CA TYR A 252 -2.12 4.22 1.53
C TYR A 252 -2.67 4.83 0.24
N THR A 253 -3.50 5.86 0.37
CA THR A 253 -4.07 6.63 -0.76
C THR A 253 -3.20 7.83 -1.16
N ASN A 254 -2.05 8.03 -0.52
CA ASN A 254 -1.16 9.14 -0.82
C ASN A 254 -0.53 9.01 -2.22
N GLY A 255 -0.73 10.02 -3.07
CA GLY A 255 -0.19 10.04 -4.43
C GLY A 255 1.34 9.98 -4.49
N ALA A 256 2.05 10.64 -3.57
CA ALA A 256 3.52 10.60 -3.55
C ALA A 256 4.07 9.21 -3.24
N ILE A 257 3.43 8.47 -2.32
CA ILE A 257 3.79 7.07 -2.04
C ILE A 257 3.50 6.19 -3.27
N ALA A 258 2.37 6.40 -3.95
CA ALA A 258 2.05 5.66 -5.17
C ALA A 258 3.06 5.91 -6.29
N LEU A 259 3.43 7.19 -6.52
CA LEU A 259 4.45 7.63 -7.47
C LEU A 259 5.82 6.99 -7.15
N ALA A 260 6.26 7.11 -5.89
CA ALA A 260 7.52 6.55 -5.43
C ALA A 260 7.57 5.02 -5.61
N SER A 261 6.45 4.34 -5.32
CA SER A 261 6.35 2.88 -5.47
C SER A 261 6.39 2.44 -6.93
N LYS A 262 5.76 3.19 -7.84
CA LYS A 262 5.82 2.92 -9.28
C LYS A 262 7.21 3.18 -9.85
N LYS A 263 7.85 4.29 -9.45
CA LYS A 263 9.23 4.60 -9.85
C LYS A 263 10.20 3.53 -9.36
N TRP A 264 10.09 3.12 -8.09
CA TRP A 264 10.91 2.05 -7.52
C TRP A 264 10.70 0.71 -8.22
N SER A 265 9.46 0.33 -8.58
CA SER A 265 9.25 -0.94 -9.27
C SER A 265 9.91 -0.96 -10.66
N LYS A 266 9.90 0.17 -11.38
CA LYS A 266 10.60 0.34 -12.66
C LYS A 266 12.12 0.36 -12.52
N GLU A 267 12.66 1.24 -11.68
CA GLU A 267 14.11 1.49 -11.59
C GLU A 267 14.81 0.48 -10.67
N GLY A 268 14.19 0.14 -9.55
CA GLY A 268 14.72 -0.79 -8.56
C GLY A 268 14.79 -2.22 -9.07
N SER A 269 13.85 -2.64 -9.92
CA SER A 269 13.93 -3.98 -10.56
C SER A 269 15.08 -4.11 -11.54
N LYS A 270 15.46 -3.02 -12.22
CA LYS A 270 16.65 -2.96 -13.08
C LYS A 270 17.91 -3.10 -12.22
N CYS A 271 18.06 -2.25 -11.21
CA CYS A 271 19.20 -2.31 -10.29
C CYS A 271 19.36 -3.68 -9.62
N PHE A 272 18.26 -4.27 -9.12
CA PHE A 272 18.31 -5.60 -8.49
C PHE A 272 18.73 -6.69 -9.48
N ARG A 273 18.25 -6.62 -10.74
CA ARG A 273 18.65 -7.55 -11.79
C ARG A 273 20.14 -7.42 -12.11
N ASP A 274 20.62 -6.20 -12.29
CA ASP A 274 22.03 -5.93 -12.60
C ASP A 274 22.94 -6.47 -11.50
N VAL A 275 22.58 -6.25 -10.22
CA VAL A 275 23.28 -6.81 -9.07
C VAL A 275 23.22 -8.34 -9.06
N TRP A 276 22.04 -8.92 -9.32
CA TRP A 276 21.85 -10.36 -9.32
C TRP A 276 22.62 -11.08 -10.43
N ASP A 277 22.66 -10.49 -11.62
CA ASP A 277 23.42 -11.02 -12.74
C ASP A 277 24.93 -10.91 -12.52
N ALA A 278 25.39 -9.80 -11.94
CA ALA A 278 26.76 -9.65 -11.47
C ALA A 278 27.15 -10.72 -10.42
N VAL A 279 26.29 -10.98 -9.43
CA VAL A 279 26.50 -12.03 -8.41
C VAL A 279 26.59 -13.42 -9.04
N LYS A 280 25.85 -13.67 -10.12
CA LYS A 280 25.91 -14.94 -10.86
C LYS A 280 27.09 -15.04 -11.83
N GLY A 281 27.95 -14.03 -11.91
CA GLY A 281 29.03 -13.97 -12.89
C GLY A 281 28.52 -13.96 -14.33
N ARG A 282 27.24 -13.63 -14.55
CA ARG A 282 26.75 -13.33 -15.88
C ARG A 282 27.25 -11.94 -16.19
N ALA A 283 28.02 -11.81 -17.28
CA ALA A 283 28.31 -10.49 -17.81
C ALA A 283 26.96 -9.76 -17.92
N PRO A 284 26.84 -8.49 -17.47
CA PRO A 284 25.64 -7.74 -17.72
C PRO A 284 25.41 -7.85 -19.22
N GLU A 285 24.37 -8.59 -19.62
CA GLU A 285 23.82 -8.45 -20.95
C GLU A 285 23.64 -6.96 -21.09
N SER A 286 24.37 -6.34 -22.01
CA SER A 286 24.27 -4.90 -22.19
C SER A 286 22.78 -4.59 -22.29
N THR A 287 22.35 -3.44 -21.79
CA THR A 287 20.95 -3.02 -21.95
C THR A 287 20.51 -3.17 -23.42
N ASP A 288 21.46 -3.02 -24.35
CA ASP A 288 21.29 -3.29 -25.78
C ASP A 288 20.87 -4.73 -26.07
N ALA A 289 21.30 -5.77 -25.36
CA ALA A 289 20.86 -7.15 -25.58
C ALA A 289 19.42 -7.39 -25.09
N TRP A 290 18.93 -6.66 -24.10
CA TRP A 290 17.54 -6.73 -23.64
C TRP A 290 16.60 -5.90 -24.51
N ASP A 291 17.02 -4.68 -24.86
CA ASP A 291 16.33 -3.86 -25.84
C ASP A 291 16.31 -4.60 -27.18
N LYS A 292 17.44 -5.20 -27.60
CA LYS A 292 17.52 -6.06 -28.78
C LYS A 292 16.72 -7.35 -28.65
N ALA A 293 16.65 -8.03 -27.50
CA ALA A 293 15.77 -9.21 -27.37
C ALA A 293 14.28 -8.84 -27.37
N TRP A 294 13.93 -7.64 -26.90
CA TRP A 294 12.59 -7.09 -27.02
C TRP A 294 12.27 -6.70 -28.47
N ASP A 295 13.23 -6.11 -29.17
CA ASP A 295 13.18 -5.72 -30.58
C ASP A 295 13.18 -6.95 -31.51
N ASP A 296 13.98 -7.98 -31.24
CA ASP A 296 14.08 -9.25 -31.96
C ASP A 296 12.82 -10.12 -31.74
N ALA A 297 12.22 -10.05 -30.54
CA ALA A 297 10.91 -10.65 -30.26
C ALA A 297 9.76 -9.87 -30.92
N GLU A 298 9.94 -8.59 -31.24
CA GLU A 298 9.11 -7.87 -32.19
C GLU A 298 9.43 -8.25 -33.65
N GLU A 299 10.69 -8.57 -33.97
CA GLU A 299 11.19 -8.85 -35.32
C GLU A 299 10.67 -10.16 -35.91
N LYS A 300 10.46 -11.19 -35.09
CA LYS A 300 9.81 -12.44 -35.54
C LYS A 300 8.31 -12.33 -35.82
N ASP A 301 7.63 -11.35 -35.21
CA ASP A 301 6.30 -10.92 -35.63
C ASP A 301 6.39 -9.84 -36.73
N ALA A 302 7.60 -9.32 -37.03
CA ALA A 302 7.81 -8.18 -37.89
C ALA A 302 7.80 -8.52 -39.37
N GLU A 303 8.23 -9.66 -39.89
CA GLU A 303 8.27 -9.84 -41.37
C GLU A 303 6.88 -9.66 -42.05
N ALA A 304 5.78 -9.98 -41.36
CA ALA A 304 4.41 -9.68 -41.83
C ALA A 304 3.93 -8.25 -41.50
N ILE A 305 4.61 -7.57 -40.58
CA ILE A 305 4.34 -6.20 -40.10
C ILE A 305 5.33 -5.19 -40.73
N GLN A 306 6.41 -5.61 -41.39
CA GLN A 306 7.56 -4.79 -41.81
C GLN A 306 7.22 -3.95 -43.04
N ASP A 307 6.41 -4.49 -43.96
CA ASP A 307 5.84 -3.72 -45.06
C ASP A 307 4.81 -2.68 -44.57
N ALA A 308 4.09 -2.97 -43.48
CA ALA A 308 3.21 -2.00 -42.82
C ALA A 308 4.00 -1.00 -41.95
N LYS A 309 5.08 -1.41 -41.29
CA LYS A 309 5.98 -0.56 -40.49
C LYS A 309 6.78 0.36 -41.40
N ALA A 310 7.18 -0.02 -42.61
CA ALA A 310 7.92 0.87 -43.52
C ALA A 310 7.11 2.11 -43.93
N GLN A 311 5.79 1.99 -44.03
CA GLN A 311 4.90 3.12 -44.32
C GLN A 311 4.42 3.88 -43.06
N VAL A 312 4.40 3.21 -41.89
CA VAL A 312 3.85 3.77 -40.65
C VAL A 312 4.94 4.11 -39.62
N ALA A 313 6.20 3.76 -39.83
CA ALA A 313 7.33 3.95 -38.91
C ALA A 313 7.54 5.40 -38.43
N PRO A 314 7.57 6.43 -39.30
CA PRO A 314 7.73 7.80 -38.81
C PRO A 314 6.52 8.25 -37.96
N VAL A 315 5.32 7.78 -38.31
CA VAL A 315 4.08 8.02 -37.53
C VAL A 315 4.13 7.26 -36.20
N ILE A 316 4.61 6.00 -36.19
CA ILE A 316 4.75 5.19 -34.98
C ILE A 316 5.81 5.77 -34.05
N GLN A 317 6.94 6.24 -34.57
CA GLN A 317 8.04 6.77 -33.77
C GLN A 317 7.69 8.10 -33.10
N GLN A 318 7.01 9.00 -33.82
CA GLN A 318 6.40 10.20 -33.24
C GLN A 318 5.30 9.86 -32.22
N ASN A 319 4.57 8.77 -32.46
CA ASN A 319 3.58 8.27 -31.51
C ASN A 319 4.24 7.61 -30.28
N ILE A 320 5.45 7.02 -30.33
CA ILE A 320 6.12 6.39 -29.17
C ILE A 320 6.43 7.39 -28.06
N GLU A 321 6.87 8.60 -28.39
CA GLU A 321 7.03 9.66 -27.37
C GLU A 321 5.68 10.08 -26.80
N THR A 322 4.67 10.27 -27.66
CA THR A 322 3.28 10.52 -27.26
C THR A 322 2.76 9.45 -26.30
N TRP A 323 3.09 8.18 -26.57
CA TRP A 323 2.68 7.02 -25.79
C TRP A 323 3.32 7.00 -24.40
N ARG A 324 4.57 7.45 -24.27
CA ARG A 324 5.22 7.63 -22.96
C ARG A 324 4.49 8.66 -22.09
N HIS A 325 3.94 9.72 -22.69
CA HIS A 325 3.19 10.73 -21.94
C HIS A 325 1.83 10.23 -21.42
N LEU A 326 1.25 9.22 -22.07
CA LEU A 326 0.01 8.57 -21.64
C LEU A 326 0.20 7.57 -20.50
N GLU A 327 1.44 7.17 -20.21
CA GLU A 327 1.72 6.38 -19.03
C GLU A 327 1.58 7.26 -17.78
N SER A 328 0.60 6.93 -16.92
CA SER A 328 0.37 7.68 -15.68
C SER A 328 1.67 7.78 -14.89
N SER A 329 1.96 8.93 -14.30
CA SER A 329 3.11 9.05 -13.40
C SER A 329 2.93 8.15 -12.18
N GLY A 330 1.68 8.00 -11.70
CA GLY A 330 1.30 7.17 -10.57
C GLY A 330 -0.18 6.85 -10.58
N ASP A 331 -0.60 5.96 -9.68
CA ASP A 331 -2.00 5.53 -9.57
C ASP A 331 -2.44 5.58 -8.11
N VAL A 332 -3.51 6.32 -7.80
CA VAL A 332 -4.14 6.32 -6.47
C VAL A 332 -5.26 5.29 -6.46
N PHE A 333 -5.36 4.51 -5.39
CA PHE A 333 -6.46 3.58 -5.23
C PHE A 333 -7.43 4.11 -4.17
N ILE A 334 -8.70 4.25 -4.54
CA ILE A 334 -9.78 4.61 -3.62
C ILE A 334 -10.53 3.33 -3.27
N PRO A 335 -10.47 2.88 -2.00
CA PRO A 335 -11.13 1.65 -1.60
C PRO A 335 -12.66 1.81 -1.52
N PRO A 336 -13.42 0.75 -1.81
CA PRO A 336 -14.89 0.80 -1.84
C PRO A 336 -15.53 1.08 -0.48
N CYS A 337 -14.79 0.91 0.62
CA CYS A 337 -15.26 1.15 1.98
C CYS A 337 -15.21 2.63 2.40
N CYS A 338 -14.62 3.53 1.62
CA CYS A 338 -14.61 4.96 1.93
C CYS A 338 -15.96 5.60 1.57
N VAL A 339 -16.97 5.53 2.43
CA VAL A 339 -18.22 6.33 2.27
C VAL A 339 -17.91 7.79 2.64
N PRO A 340 -18.32 8.80 1.85
CA PRO A 340 -19.25 8.77 0.71
C PRO A 340 -18.60 8.46 -0.66
N PHE A 341 -17.29 8.26 -0.72
CA PHE A 341 -16.50 8.02 -1.94
C PHE A 341 -16.63 6.60 -2.54
N CYS A 342 -17.57 5.77 -2.12
CA CYS A 342 -17.76 4.43 -2.71
C CYS A 342 -18.11 4.50 -4.20
N CYS A 343 -18.75 5.59 -4.66
CA CYS A 343 -19.02 5.85 -6.08
C CYS A 343 -17.77 6.25 -6.88
N TYR A 344 -16.69 6.65 -6.20
CA TYR A 344 -15.38 6.93 -6.77
C TYR A 344 -14.36 5.81 -6.46
N ALA A 345 -14.84 4.65 -5.99
CA ALA A 345 -13.96 3.52 -5.72
C ALA A 345 -13.35 3.02 -7.03
N GLY A 346 -12.03 2.99 -7.08
CA GLY A 346 -11.36 2.89 -8.37
C GLY A 346 -9.86 3.05 -8.28
N ARG A 347 -9.19 2.83 -9.42
CA ARG A 347 -7.79 3.22 -9.59
C ARG A 347 -7.80 4.49 -10.42
N GLU A 348 -7.38 5.58 -9.80
CA GLU A 348 -7.28 6.89 -10.42
C GLU A 348 -5.86 7.09 -10.93
N HIS A 349 -5.72 7.53 -12.17
CA HIS A 349 -4.42 7.78 -12.80
C HIS A 349 -4.00 9.23 -12.55
N MET A 350 -2.76 9.42 -12.07
CA MET A 350 -2.16 10.74 -11.89
C MET A 350 -1.29 11.10 -13.08
N TYR A 351 -1.53 12.27 -13.65
CA TYR A 351 -0.73 12.89 -14.70
C TYR A 351 -0.17 14.21 -14.18
N SER A 352 1.08 14.54 -14.52
CA SER A 352 1.60 15.90 -14.29
C SER A 352 0.96 16.88 -15.28
N ASP A 353 0.97 18.17 -14.94
CA ASP A 353 0.48 19.22 -15.84
C ASP A 353 1.19 19.17 -17.20
N ASP A 354 2.48 18.84 -17.22
CA ASP A 354 3.24 18.70 -18.46
C ASP A 354 2.80 17.46 -19.26
N GLN A 355 2.53 16.32 -18.59
CA GLN A 355 1.96 15.16 -19.27
C GLN A 355 0.58 15.48 -19.85
N VAL A 356 -0.28 16.18 -19.10
CA VAL A 356 -1.60 16.59 -19.60
C VAL A 356 -1.46 17.55 -20.78
N LYS A 357 -0.53 18.52 -20.73
CA LYS A 357 -0.25 19.42 -21.85
C LYS A 357 0.21 18.66 -23.09
N GLU A 358 1.12 17.68 -22.95
CA GLU A 358 1.55 16.87 -24.08
C GLU A 358 0.42 16.00 -24.64
N ILE A 359 -0.36 15.35 -23.77
CA ILE A 359 -1.57 14.63 -24.19
C ILE A 359 -2.48 15.58 -24.97
N ILE A 360 -2.78 16.77 -24.43
CA ILE A 360 -3.63 17.75 -25.12
C ILE A 360 -3.01 18.17 -26.46
N ARG A 361 -1.72 18.50 -26.54
CA ARG A 361 -1.07 18.87 -27.81
C ARG A 361 -1.15 17.78 -28.86
N HIS A 362 -1.04 16.52 -28.44
CA HIS A 362 -1.10 15.38 -29.36
C HIS A 362 -2.53 15.00 -29.78
N PHE A 363 -3.53 15.20 -28.91
CA PHE A 363 -4.93 14.86 -29.20
C PHE A 363 -5.74 16.04 -29.77
N VAL A 364 -5.38 17.26 -29.41
CA VAL A 364 -5.87 18.51 -30.02
C VAL A 364 -4.93 18.81 -31.18
N LEU A 365 -5.04 18.00 -32.22
CA LEU A 365 -4.50 18.35 -33.51
C LEU A 365 -5.07 19.71 -33.94
N THR A 366 -4.18 20.55 -34.45
CA THR A 366 -4.49 21.82 -35.11
C THR A 366 -5.57 21.60 -36.17
N GLU A 367 -6.48 22.58 -36.34
CA GLU A 367 -7.61 22.51 -37.28
C GLU A 367 -7.25 22.02 -38.70
N ALA A 368 -5.99 22.20 -39.13
CA ALA A 368 -5.45 21.75 -40.41
C ALA A 368 -5.47 20.22 -40.61
N ASP A 369 -5.44 19.41 -39.55
CA ASP A 369 -5.35 17.94 -39.64
C ASP A 369 -6.70 17.22 -39.50
N LYS A 370 -7.80 17.94 -39.19
CA LYS A 370 -9.15 17.36 -39.02
C LYS A 370 -9.69 16.70 -40.30
N ASP A 371 -9.31 17.20 -41.47
CA ASP A 371 -9.74 16.66 -42.78
C ASP A 371 -8.96 15.40 -43.18
N ALA A 372 -7.73 15.22 -42.67
CA ALA A 372 -6.96 14.00 -42.85
C ALA A 372 -7.45 12.89 -41.91
N TRP A 373 -7.77 13.24 -40.66
CA TRP A 373 -8.23 12.29 -39.63
C TRP A 373 -9.61 11.67 -39.90
N THR A 374 -10.49 12.36 -40.62
CA THR A 374 -11.82 11.85 -40.96
C THR A 374 -11.79 10.82 -42.11
N LYS A 375 -10.74 10.82 -42.94
CA LYS A 375 -10.59 9.86 -44.04
C LYS A 375 -9.91 8.55 -43.62
N ASP A 376 -8.97 8.59 -42.68
CA ASP A 376 -8.25 7.40 -42.23
C ASP A 376 -8.79 6.80 -40.92
N LYS A 377 -9.89 6.05 -41.03
CA LYS A 377 -10.39 5.16 -39.96
C LYS A 377 -9.36 4.12 -39.50
N VAL A 378 -8.29 3.91 -40.27
CA VAL A 378 -7.26 2.89 -40.04
C VAL A 378 -6.39 3.21 -38.82
N LEU A 379 -6.08 4.48 -38.55
CA LEU A 379 -5.21 4.88 -37.44
C LEU A 379 -5.89 4.85 -36.06
N MET A 380 -7.22 5.02 -36.04
CA MET A 380 -8.01 5.12 -34.81
C MET A 380 -8.13 3.80 -34.06
N LYS A 381 -8.13 2.67 -34.78
CA LYS A 381 -8.31 1.36 -34.16
C LYS A 381 -7.07 0.92 -33.35
N PRO A 382 -5.82 1.03 -33.86
CA PRO A 382 -4.61 0.82 -33.06
C PRO A 382 -4.53 1.73 -31.85
N LEU A 383 -4.89 3.02 -32.00
CA LEU A 383 -4.89 3.98 -30.89
C LEU A 383 -5.88 3.59 -29.80
N GLN A 384 -7.07 3.16 -30.21
CA GLN A 384 -8.10 2.70 -29.29
C GLN A 384 -7.75 1.36 -28.62
N GLU A 385 -7.03 0.47 -29.30
CA GLU A 385 -6.55 -0.79 -28.74
C GLU A 385 -5.36 -0.57 -27.78
N TYR A 386 -4.45 0.35 -28.09
CA TYR A 386 -3.37 0.74 -27.20
C TYR A 386 -3.89 1.45 -25.96
N LEU A 387 -4.75 2.46 -26.10
CA LEU A 387 -5.38 3.14 -24.96
C LEU A 387 -6.18 2.15 -24.08
N LYS A 388 -6.77 1.10 -24.65
CA LYS A 388 -7.40 0.02 -23.86
C LYS A 388 -6.40 -0.89 -23.14
N ALA A 389 -5.16 -0.97 -23.63
CA ALA A 389 -4.11 -1.85 -23.12
C ALA A 389 -3.17 -1.15 -22.13
N SER A 390 -2.83 0.12 -22.36
CA SER A 390 -1.86 0.91 -21.59
C SER A 390 -2.51 1.75 -20.48
N MET A 391 -3.60 2.44 -20.81
CA MET A 391 -4.50 3.00 -19.82
C MET A 391 -5.43 1.85 -19.43
N ASN A 392 -5.55 1.56 -18.15
CA ASN A 392 -6.54 0.59 -17.67
C ASN A 392 -7.94 1.25 -17.72
N ILE A 393 -8.37 1.71 -18.91
CA ILE A 393 -9.59 2.49 -19.17
C ILE A 393 -10.84 1.76 -18.68
N SER A 394 -10.77 0.43 -18.52
CA SER A 394 -11.83 -0.34 -17.87
C SER A 394 -12.08 0.05 -16.40
N GLU A 395 -11.17 0.80 -15.75
CA GLU A 395 -11.21 1.08 -14.32
C GLU A 395 -11.34 2.57 -13.94
N GLY A 396 -11.32 3.53 -14.90
CA GLY A 396 -11.38 4.98 -14.55
C GLY A 396 -12.10 5.92 -15.53
N ILE A 397 -12.01 5.72 -16.85
CA ILE A 397 -12.73 6.57 -17.83
C ILE A 397 -13.57 5.67 -18.72
N THR A 398 -14.89 5.65 -18.55
CA THR A 398 -15.72 4.89 -19.49
C THR A 398 -15.56 5.47 -20.90
N MET A 399 -15.57 4.60 -21.91
CA MET A 399 -15.46 5.03 -23.31
C MET A 399 -16.59 5.98 -23.74
N ARG A 400 -17.69 5.98 -22.98
CA ARG A 400 -18.77 6.95 -23.09
C ARG A 400 -18.32 8.32 -22.62
N THR A 401 -17.69 8.41 -21.44
CA THR A 401 -17.12 9.65 -20.88
C THR A 401 -16.09 10.28 -21.80
N LEU A 402 -15.15 9.48 -22.35
CA LEU A 402 -14.13 9.99 -23.29
C LEU A 402 -14.78 10.57 -24.56
N LYS A 403 -15.74 9.85 -25.15
CA LYS A 403 -16.48 10.31 -26.33
C LYS A 403 -17.32 11.56 -26.04
N THR A 404 -17.88 11.69 -24.84
CA THR A 404 -18.64 12.88 -24.43
C THR A 404 -17.72 14.08 -24.21
N ALA A 405 -16.56 13.90 -23.56
CA ALA A 405 -15.57 14.96 -23.37
C ALA A 405 -15.04 15.49 -24.72
N LEU A 406 -14.75 14.60 -25.66
CA LEU A 406 -14.32 14.96 -27.02
C LEU A 406 -15.43 15.62 -27.86
N LYS A 407 -16.70 15.39 -27.54
CA LYS A 407 -17.85 16.03 -28.21
C LYS A 407 -18.23 17.39 -27.61
N GLY A 408 -17.79 17.68 -26.39
CA GLY A 408 -18.17 18.87 -25.62
C GLY A 408 -17.23 20.06 -25.74
N CYS A 409 -16.10 19.94 -26.47
CA CYS A 409 -15.17 21.05 -26.64
C CYS A 409 -15.81 22.14 -27.53
N PRO A 410 -16.03 23.38 -27.04
CA PRO A 410 -16.66 24.44 -27.80
C PRO A 410 -15.85 24.79 -29.04
N ARG A 411 -16.53 24.89 -30.19
CA ARG A 411 -15.93 25.22 -31.50
C ARG A 411 -15.27 26.61 -31.59
N GLU A 412 -15.48 27.48 -30.60
CA GLU A 412 -15.17 28.92 -30.70
C GLU A 412 -13.95 29.36 -29.85
N GLN A 413 -13.24 28.43 -29.20
CA GLN A 413 -12.01 28.73 -28.44
C GLN A 413 -10.79 27.87 -28.83
N VAL A 414 -10.83 27.24 -30.01
CA VAL A 414 -9.70 26.59 -30.70
C VAL A 414 -9.49 27.37 -31.99
#